data_AF-F6DCR2-F1
#
_entry.id   AF-F6DCR2-F1
#
_cell.length_a   1.000
_cell.length_b   1.000
_cell.length_c   1.000
_cell.angle_alpha   90.00
_cell.angle_beta   90.00
_cell.angle_gamma   90.00
#
_symmetry.space_group_name_H-M   'P 1'
#
loop_
_entity.id
_entity.type
_entity.pdbx_description
1 polymer ?
#
loop_
_entity_poly.entity_id
_entity_poly.type
_entity_poly.pdbx_seq_one_letter_code
_entity_poly.pdbx_strand_id
1 'polypeptide(L)'
;MTKIWPNGKWSYLWQQLSATYLLLFFPGFIWLIWPLLMGQSEQPMQPGLLLVSSLIALGLILIHSWIGLRDILIDYCPARHLQLALKLYTGIFSLLLLNIISLLLILLLR
;
A
#
# COMPACT_ATOMS: atom_id res chain seq x y z
N MET A 1 -26.08 15.35 2.93
CA MET A 1 -24.90 14.89 2.17
C MET A 1 -23.77 14.66 3.15
N THR A 2 -23.45 13.41 3.47
CA THR A 2 -22.30 13.08 4.33
C THR A 2 -21.03 13.41 3.57
N LYS A 3 -20.16 14.23 4.18
CA LYS A 3 -18.87 14.63 3.63
C LYS A 3 -17.94 13.42 3.68
N ILE A 4 -17.90 12.64 2.59
CA ILE A 4 -17.01 11.48 2.47
C ILE A 4 -15.58 12.05 2.30
N TRP A 5 -14.73 11.73 3.27
CA TRP A 5 -13.34 12.17 3.45
C TRP A 5 -12.39 11.73 2.30
N PRO A 6 -11.25 12.41 2.02
CA PRO A 6 -10.98 13.84 2.04
C PRO A 6 -11.17 14.48 0.65
N ASN A 7 -11.06 15.81 0.59
CA ASN A 7 -11.09 16.67 -0.59
C ASN A 7 -10.27 16.06 -1.75
N GLY A 8 -10.84 15.92 -2.96
CA GLY A 8 -10.20 15.22 -4.09
C GLY A 8 -8.75 15.65 -4.41
N LYS A 9 -8.36 16.88 -4.07
CA LYS A 9 -6.98 17.37 -4.15
C LYS A 9 -5.97 16.50 -3.38
N TRP A 10 -6.30 16.08 -2.16
CA TRP A 10 -5.41 15.27 -1.32
C TRP A 10 -5.32 13.83 -1.81
N SER A 11 -6.42 13.26 -2.27
CA SER A 11 -6.40 11.92 -2.87
C SER A 11 -5.54 11.88 -4.13
N TYR A 12 -5.63 12.90 -4.99
CA TYR A 12 -4.77 13.02 -6.16
C TYR A 12 -3.29 13.15 -5.78
N LEU A 13 -2.95 14.01 -4.80
CA LEU A 13 -1.57 14.19 -4.37
C LEU A 13 -0.96 12.89 -3.83
N TRP A 14 -1.69 12.18 -2.97
CA TRP A 14 -1.24 10.90 -2.41
C TRP A 14 -1.11 9.82 -3.47
N GLN A 15 -1.99 9.80 -4.48
CA GLN A 15 -1.87 8.90 -5.63
C GLN A 15 -0.58 9.17 -6.43
N GLN A 16 -0.28 10.42 -6.74
CA GLN A 16 0.95 10.78 -7.48
C GLN A 16 2.22 10.46 -6.68
N LEU A 17 2.25 10.81 -5.39
CA LEU A 17 3.40 10.58 -4.53
C LEU A 17 3.67 9.07 -4.35
N SER A 18 2.62 8.30 -4.06
CA SER A 18 2.75 6.84 -3.91
C SER A 18 3.15 6.18 -5.23
N ALA A 19 2.55 6.55 -6.36
CA ALA A 19 2.89 6.00 -7.66
C ALA A 19 4.35 6.28 -8.04
N THR A 20 4.82 7.52 -7.86
CA THR A 20 6.19 7.92 -8.18
C THR A 20 7.20 7.12 -7.37
N TYR A 21 6.97 6.99 -6.06
CA TYR A 21 7.84 6.21 -5.20
C TYR A 21 7.83 4.72 -5.59
N LEU A 22 6.65 4.12 -5.74
CA LEU A 22 6.51 2.69 -6.04
C LEU A 22 7.08 2.33 -7.42
N LEU A 23 6.95 3.22 -8.40
CA LEU A 23 7.52 3.06 -9.74
C LEU A 23 9.05 2.93 -9.71
N LEU A 24 9.72 3.67 -8.83
CA LEU A 24 11.17 3.58 -8.65
C LEU A 24 11.55 2.43 -7.73
N PHE A 25 10.77 2.22 -6.66
CA PHE A 25 11.04 1.22 -5.65
C PHE A 25 10.99 -0.20 -6.21
N PHE A 26 9.94 -0.60 -6.94
CA PHE A 26 9.80 -2.00 -7.36
C PHE A 26 10.90 -2.49 -8.30
N PRO A 27 11.27 -1.77 -9.39
CA PRO A 27 12.38 -2.17 -10.24
C PRO A 27 13.70 -2.20 -9.48
N GLY A 28 13.96 -1.19 -8.64
CA GLY A 28 15.18 -1.13 -7.82
C GLY A 28 15.25 -2.25 -6.79
N PHE A 29 14.14 -2.56 -6.13
CA PHE A 29 14.03 -3.66 -5.17
C PHE A 29 14.32 -4.99 -5.84
N ILE A 30 13.69 -5.27 -6.99
CA ILE A 30 13.92 -6.50 -7.77
C ILE A 30 15.39 -6.62 -8.14
N TRP A 31 16.00 -5.54 -8.64
CA TRP A 31 17.42 -5.52 -8.99
C TRP A 31 18.31 -5.89 -7.78
N LEU A 32 18.03 -5.30 -6.62
CA LEU A 32 18.80 -5.53 -5.39
C LEU A 32 18.66 -6.96 -4.85
N ILE A 33 17.48 -7.56 -4.94
CA ILE A 33 17.26 -8.94 -4.46
C ILE A 33 17.55 -10.00 -5.53
N TRP A 34 17.84 -9.61 -6.76
CA TRP A 34 18.07 -10.53 -7.88
C TRP A 34 19.14 -11.59 -7.61
N PRO A 35 20.32 -11.25 -7.04
CA PRO A 35 21.34 -12.26 -6.72
C PRO A 35 20.82 -13.28 -5.70
N LEU A 36 20.10 -12.83 -4.67
CA LEU A 36 19.46 -13.69 -3.67
C LEU A 36 18.44 -14.63 -4.32
N LEU A 37 17.62 -14.14 -5.25
CA LEU A 37 16.66 -14.96 -6.01
C LEU A 37 17.36 -16.02 -6.87
N MET A 38 18.58 -15.75 -7.33
CA MET A 38 19.42 -16.67 -8.11
C MET A 38 20.26 -17.62 -7.25
N GLY A 39 20.01 -17.68 -5.93
CA GLY A 39 20.73 -18.56 -5.01
C GLY A 39 22.16 -18.11 -4.71
N GLN A 40 22.52 -16.87 -5.04
CA GLN A 40 23.81 -16.29 -4.65
C GLN A 40 23.72 -15.81 -3.19
N SER A 41 24.79 -16.00 -2.42
CA SER A 41 24.83 -15.63 -1.00
C SER A 41 25.14 -14.15 -0.75
N GLU A 42 25.06 -13.31 -1.79
CA GLU A 42 25.34 -11.88 -1.67
C GLU A 42 24.22 -11.19 -0.90
N GLN A 43 24.56 -10.70 0.30
CA GLN A 43 23.66 -9.87 1.07
C GLN A 43 23.65 -8.45 0.50
N PRO A 44 22.50 -7.74 0.50
CA PRO A 44 22.45 -6.36 0.06
C PRO A 44 23.39 -5.50 0.93
N MET A 45 24.13 -4.58 0.29
CA MET A 45 25.16 -3.76 0.95
C MET A 45 24.65 -2.91 2.12
N GLN A 46 23.34 -2.65 2.20
CA GLN A 46 22.69 -1.85 3.24
C GLN A 46 21.31 -2.43 3.64
N PRO A 47 21.26 -3.51 4.43
CA PRO A 47 20.01 -4.22 4.74
C PRO A 47 19.03 -3.37 5.55
N GLY A 48 19.52 -2.50 6.46
CA GLY A 48 18.68 -1.58 7.23
C GLY A 48 17.97 -0.55 6.36
N LEU A 49 18.64 0.02 5.35
CA LEU A 49 18.04 0.97 4.42
C LEU A 49 17.00 0.27 3.53
N LEU A 50 17.29 -0.95 3.09
CA LEU A 50 16.34 -1.77 2.34
C LEU A 50 15.07 -2.06 3.16
N LEU A 51 15.21 -2.36 4.46
CA LEU A 51 14.08 -2.56 5.36
C LEU A 51 13.23 -1.29 5.49
N VAL A 52 13.85 -0.15 5.81
CA VAL A 52 13.12 1.13 5.98
C VAL A 52 12.41 1.54 4.70
N SER A 53 13.10 1.46 3.55
CA SER A 53 12.49 1.77 2.24
C SER A 53 11.36 0.81 1.87
N SER A 54 11.44 -0.46 2.27
CA SER A 54 10.37 -1.46 2.10
C SER A 54 9.16 -1.18 2.99
N LEU A 55 9.36 -0.72 4.23
CA LEU A 55 8.27 -0.30 5.12
C LEU A 55 7.55 0.95 4.58
N ILE A 56 8.31 1.91 4.04
CA ILE A 56 7.74 3.07 3.34
C ILE A 56 6.93 2.61 2.11
N ALA A 57 7.48 1.70 1.31
CA ALA A 57 6.78 1.13 0.16
C ALA A 57 5.47 0.44 0.57
N LEU A 58 5.49 -0.32 1.68
CA LEU A 58 4.30 -0.98 2.24
C LEU A 58 3.23 0.04 2.67
N GLY A 59 3.62 1.13 3.32
CA GLY A 59 2.69 2.22 3.65
C GLY A 59 2.08 2.86 2.40
N LEU A 60 2.91 3.14 1.40
CA LEU A 60 2.48 3.81 0.17
C LEU A 60 1.60 2.91 -0.72
N ILE A 61 1.87 1.60 -0.81
CA ILE A 61 1.01 0.68 -1.57
C ILE A 61 -0.37 0.55 -0.92
N LEU A 62 -0.45 0.59 0.41
CA LEU A 62 -1.73 0.61 1.14
C LEU A 62 -2.53 1.87 0.80
N ILE A 63 -1.89 3.05 0.86
CA ILE A 63 -2.53 4.32 0.49
C ILE A 63 -2.98 4.31 -0.98
N HIS A 64 -2.09 3.88 -1.89
CA HIS A 64 -2.35 3.82 -3.33
C HIS A 64 -3.54 2.91 -3.66
N SER A 65 -3.54 1.71 -3.09
CA SER A 65 -4.60 0.72 -3.28
C SER A 65 -5.92 1.18 -2.63
N TRP A 66 -5.84 1.82 -1.46
CA TRP A 66 -7.00 2.38 -0.76
C TRP A 66 -7.75 3.38 -1.63
N ILE A 67 -7.03 4.39 -2.09
CA ILE A 67 -7.60 5.48 -2.88
C ILE A 67 -8.06 4.96 -4.24
N GLY A 68 -7.24 4.15 -4.92
CA GLY A 68 -7.53 3.68 -6.28
C GLY A 68 -8.79 2.81 -6.35
N LEU A 69 -8.93 1.84 -5.44
CA LEU A 69 -10.12 0.99 -5.41
C LEU A 69 -11.36 1.73 -4.92
N ARG A 70 -11.22 2.69 -3.98
CA ARG A 70 -12.34 3.56 -3.60
C ARG A 70 -12.87 4.33 -4.81
N ASP A 71 -11.98 4.90 -5.62
CA ASP A 71 -12.37 5.70 -6.78
C ASP A 71 -13.04 4.81 -7.84
N ILE A 72 -12.53 3.59 -8.08
CA ILE A 72 -13.21 2.58 -8.91
C ILE A 72 -14.62 2.27 -8.38
N LEU A 73 -14.79 2.10 -7.07
CA LEU A 73 -16.12 1.84 -6.50
C LEU A 73 -17.07 3.03 -6.72
N ILE A 74 -16.59 4.26 -6.58
CA ILE A 74 -17.39 5.46 -6.80
C ILE A 74 -17.83 5.56 -8.26
N ASP A 75 -16.94 5.27 -9.20
CA ASP A 75 -17.19 5.45 -10.63
C ASP A 75 -18.04 4.33 -11.23
N TYR A 76 -17.86 3.08 -10.76
CA TYR A 76 -18.45 1.91 -11.41
C TYR A 76 -19.51 1.17 -10.59
N CYS A 77 -19.67 1.44 -9.28
CA CYS A 77 -20.69 0.77 -8.48
C CYS A 77 -22.07 1.44 -8.65
N PRO A 78 -23.15 0.68 -8.92
CA PRO A 78 -24.50 1.25 -8.98
C PRO A 78 -24.85 1.99 -7.68
N ALA A 79 -25.45 3.19 -7.80
CA ALA A 79 -25.74 4.07 -6.66
C ALA A 79 -26.50 3.38 -5.51
N ARG A 80 -27.40 2.43 -5.84
CA ARG A 80 -28.16 1.63 -4.86
C ARG A 80 -27.27 0.80 -3.92
N HIS A 81 -26.09 0.38 -4.38
CA HIS A 81 -25.18 -0.52 -3.69
C HIS A 81 -23.91 0.19 -3.19
N LEU A 82 -23.62 1.40 -3.68
CA LEU A 82 -22.38 2.13 -3.41
C LEU A 82 -22.08 2.27 -1.92
N GLN A 83 -23.08 2.63 -1.10
CA GLN A 83 -22.85 2.79 0.35
C GLN A 83 -22.47 1.47 1.03
N LEU A 84 -23.10 0.36 0.65
CA LEU A 84 -22.76 -0.96 1.19
C LEU A 84 -21.37 -1.39 0.71
N ALA A 85 -21.08 -1.20 -0.58
CA ALA A 85 -19.78 -1.52 -1.17
C ALA A 85 -18.63 -0.76 -0.47
N LEU A 86 -18.77 0.55 -0.25
CA LEU A 86 -17.78 1.35 0.47
C LEU A 86 -17.61 0.89 1.93
N LYS A 87 -18.69 0.55 2.63
CA LYS A 87 -18.61 0.02 4.01
C LYS A 87 -17.87 -1.31 4.07
N LEU A 88 -18.22 -2.25 3.19
CA LEU A 88 -17.56 -3.55 3.11
C LEU A 88 -16.08 -3.39 2.75
N TYR A 89 -15.79 -2.54 1.76
CA TYR A 89 -14.43 -2.22 1.36
C TYR A 89 -13.61 -1.62 2.50
N THR A 90 -14.17 -0.66 3.23
CA THR A 90 -13.54 -0.07 4.43
C THR A 90 -13.28 -1.15 5.50
N GLY A 91 -14.25 -2.03 5.75
CA GLY A 91 -14.13 -3.13 6.71
C GLY A 91 -13.01 -4.11 6.33
N ILE A 92 -12.99 -4.58 5.09
CA ILE A 92 -11.94 -5.47 4.56
C ILE A 92 -10.57 -4.81 4.66
N PHE A 93 -10.46 -3.54 4.27
CA PHE A 93 -9.20 -2.81 4.32
C PHE A 93 -8.71 -2.60 5.77
N SER A 94 -9.64 -2.38 6.70
CA SER A 94 -9.32 -2.27 8.14
C SER A 94 -8.80 -3.60 8.70
N LEU A 95 -9.41 -4.72 8.31
CA LEU A 95 -8.93 -6.06 8.68
C LEU A 95 -7.54 -6.35 8.11
N LEU A 96 -7.29 -5.95 6.86
CA LEU A 96 -5.97 -6.05 6.23
C LEU A 96 -4.92 -5.24 7.01
N LEU A 97 -5.24 -3.99 7.37
CA LEU A 97 -4.35 -3.15 8.18
C LEU A 97 -4.03 -3.79 9.54
N LEU A 98 -5.05 -4.31 10.23
CA LEU A 98 -4.87 -4.99 11.52
C LEU A 98 -4.00 -6.24 11.40
N ASN A 99 -4.16 -7.01 10.30
CA ASN A 99 -3.33 -8.19 10.03
C ASN A 99 -1.86 -7.79 9.83
N ILE A 100 -1.60 -6.77 9.00
CA ILE A 100 -0.25 -6.26 8.74
C ILE A 100 0.40 -5.73 10.03
N ILE A 101 -0.33 -4.93 10.82
CA ILE A 101 0.17 -4.40 12.10
C ILE A 101 0.49 -5.54 13.06
N SER A 102 -0.41 -6.51 13.21
CA SER A 102 -0.17 -7.70 14.05
C SER A 102 1.09 -8.46 13.63
N LEU A 103 1.26 -8.66 12.32
CA LEU A 103 2.44 -9.35 11.77
C LEU A 103 3.74 -8.57 12.07
N LEU A 104 3.73 -7.25 11.86
CA LEU A 104 4.89 -6.40 12.17
C LEU A 104 5.24 -6.44 13.65
N LEU A 105 4.25 -6.41 14.55
CA LEU A 105 4.48 -6.52 16.00
C LEU A 105 5.10 -7.86 16.36
N ILE A 106 4.59 -8.97 15.81
CA ILE A 106 5.14 -10.30 16.03
C ILE A 106 6.60 -10.38 15.58
N LEU A 107 6.92 -9.78 14.42
CA LEU A 107 8.28 -9.77 13.88
C LEU A 107 9.24 -8.89 14.70
N LEU A 108 8.76 -7.80 15.30
CA LEU A 108 9.57 -6.88 16.11
C LEU A 108 9.79 -7.37 17.55
N LEU A 109 8.88 -8.18 18.08
CA LEU A 109 8.95 -8.74 19.44
C LEU A 109 9.67 -10.08 19.51
N ARG A 110 10.14 -10.60 18.38
CA ARG A 110 10.89 -11.85 18.26
C ARG A 110 12.38 -11.57 18.09
#